data_AF-A0A438XLX9-F1
#
_entry.id   AF-A0A438XLX9-F1
#
_cell.length_a   1.000
_cell.length_b   1.000
_cell.length_c   1.000
_cell.angle_alpha   90.00
_cell.angle_beta   90.00
_cell.angle_gamma   90.00
#
_symmetry.space_group_name_H-M   'P 1'
#
loop_
_entity.id
_entity.type
_entity.pdbx_description
1 polymer ?
#
loop_
_entity_poly.entity_id
_entity_poly.type
_entity_poly.pdbx_seq_one_letter_code
_entity_poly.pdbx_strand_id
1 'polypeptide(L)'
;PAVVKKDLVLEHFDKMVEFYGDRGVVMFRKNLHAYAKGEMQASAFRNCVNTLTEIKSMRESIEEFFNQEMLQSEVPLWVELNQKSV
;
A
#
# COMPACT_ATOMS: atom_id res chain seq x y z
N PRO A 1 6.65 11.66 -5.46
CA PRO A 1 6.23 10.65 -6.48
C PRO A 1 5.93 9.31 -5.80
N ALA A 2 4.78 8.69 -6.09
CA ALA A 2 4.34 7.44 -5.47
C ALA A 2 5.33 6.27 -5.65
N VAL A 3 6.09 6.25 -6.75
CA VAL A 3 7.20 5.30 -7.00
C VAL A 3 8.21 5.30 -5.84
N VAL A 4 8.63 6.48 -5.38
CA VAL A 4 9.62 6.63 -4.30
C VAL A 4 9.06 6.14 -2.96
N LYS A 5 7.74 6.29 -2.75
CA LYS A 5 7.07 5.84 -1.52
C LYS A 5 7.05 4.31 -1.45
N LYS A 6 6.69 3.64 -2.54
CA LYS A 6 6.68 2.16 -2.62
C LYS A 6 8.04 1.57 -2.29
N ASP A 7 9.08 2.04 -2.98
CA ASP A 7 10.43 1.49 -2.85
C ASP A 7 10.96 1.68 -1.42
N LEU A 8 10.70 2.84 -0.81
CA LEU A 8 11.05 3.13 0.59
C LEU A 8 10.34 2.18 1.57
N VAL A 9 9.05 1.90 1.35
CA VAL A 9 8.29 0.99 2.22
C VAL A 9 8.80 -0.45 2.08
N LEU A 10 9.11 -0.89 0.86
CA LEU A 10 9.66 -2.22 0.60
C LEU A 10 11.06 -2.39 1.21
N GLU A 11 11.93 -1.39 1.08
CA GLU A 11 13.26 -1.42 1.71
C GLU A 11 13.15 -1.48 3.25
N HIS A 12 12.22 -0.73 3.84
CA HIS A 12 11.98 -0.80 5.28
C HIS A 12 11.40 -2.16 5.70
N PHE A 13 10.50 -2.74 4.90
CA PHE A 13 10.01 -4.09 5.13
C PHE A 13 11.14 -5.12 5.10
N ASP A 14 12.03 -5.05 4.10
CA ASP A 14 13.17 -5.94 3.95
C ASP A 14 14.11 -5.86 5.16
N LYS A 15 14.44 -4.65 5.63
CA LYS A 15 15.26 -4.45 6.85
C LYS A 15 14.58 -5.02 8.09
N MET A 16 13.26 -4.92 8.19
CA MET A 16 12.50 -5.47 9.31
C MET A 16 12.51 -7.00 9.31
N VAL A 17 12.38 -7.62 8.15
CA VAL A 17 12.47 -9.07 8.00
C VAL A 17 13.90 -9.57 8.21
N GLU A 18 14.91 -8.85 7.71
CA GLU A 18 16.32 -9.17 7.93
C GLU A 18 16.68 -9.17 9.42
N PHE A 19 16.21 -8.17 10.17
CA PHE A 19 16.54 -8.03 11.59
C PHE A 19 15.70 -8.92 12.51
N TYR A 20 14.39 -9.05 12.24
CA TYR A 20 13.45 -9.75 13.13
C TYR A 20 12.97 -11.12 12.61
N GLY A 21 13.38 -11.54 11.41
CA GLY A 21 12.87 -12.73 10.74
C GLY A 21 11.35 -12.65 10.48
N ASP A 22 10.66 -13.78 10.58
CA ASP A 22 9.21 -13.87 10.38
C ASP A 22 8.41 -12.94 11.30
N ARG A 23 8.93 -12.67 12.51
CA ARG A 23 8.31 -11.74 13.45
C ARG A 23 8.29 -10.31 12.91
N GLY A 24 9.26 -9.95 12.06
CA GLY A 24 9.32 -8.70 11.33
C GLY A 24 8.07 -8.45 10.49
N VAL A 25 7.51 -9.50 9.87
CA VAL A 25 6.29 -9.41 9.07
C VAL A 25 5.10 -8.92 9.90
N VAL A 26 4.88 -9.56 11.05
CA VAL A 26 3.77 -9.21 11.96
C VAL A 26 3.97 -7.83 12.59
N MET A 27 5.21 -7.50 12.97
CA MET A 27 5.53 -6.17 13.53
C MET A 27 5.30 -5.06 12.51
N PHE A 28 5.61 -5.32 11.23
CA PHE A 28 5.53 -4.32 10.18
C PHE A 28 4.11 -3.87 9.85
N ARG A 29 3.08 -4.66 10.21
CA ARG A 29 1.66 -4.29 10.04
C ARG A 29 1.35 -2.90 10.61
N LYS A 30 1.95 -2.53 11.75
CA LYS A 30 1.77 -1.20 12.36
C LYS A 30 2.30 -0.08 11.46
N ASN A 31 3.45 -0.29 10.82
CA ASN A 31 4.02 0.65 9.87
C ASN A 31 3.12 0.76 8.62
N LEU A 32 2.62 -0.36 8.11
CA LEU A 32 1.71 -0.39 6.96
C LEU A 32 0.41 0.38 7.20
N HIS A 33 -0.14 0.35 8.41
CA HIS A 33 -1.32 1.15 8.75
C HIS A 33 -1.04 2.65 8.64
N ALA A 34 0.16 3.09 9.01
CA ALA A 34 0.60 4.48 8.90
C ALA A 34 0.86 4.87 7.44
N TYR A 35 1.57 4.03 6.67
CA TYR A 35 1.86 4.30 5.26
C TYR A 35 0.61 4.33 4.39
N ALA A 36 -0.41 3.54 4.72
CA ALA A 36 -1.69 3.53 4.01
C ALA A 36 -2.64 4.66 4.44
N LYS A 37 -2.30 5.48 5.44
CA LYS A 37 -3.22 6.51 5.95
C LYS A 37 -3.51 7.56 4.88
N GLY A 38 -4.79 7.77 4.59
CA GLY A 38 -5.26 8.78 3.62
C GLY A 38 -5.49 8.23 2.22
N GLU A 39 -5.11 6.98 1.94
CA GLU A 39 -5.37 6.32 0.66
C GLU A 39 -6.80 5.77 0.60
N MET A 40 -7.41 5.78 -0.59
CA MET A 40 -8.79 5.31 -0.80
C MET A 40 -8.97 3.84 -0.37
N GLN A 41 -7.99 2.99 -0.68
CA GLN A 41 -8.04 1.54 -0.41
C GLN A 41 -7.45 1.14 0.95
N ALA A 42 -7.16 2.11 1.82
CA ALA A 42 -6.46 1.87 3.09
C ALA A 42 -7.15 0.86 4.01
N SER A 43 -8.49 0.89 4.07
CA SER A 43 -9.27 -0.01 4.94
C SER A 43 -9.12 -1.47 4.49
N ALA A 44 -9.33 -1.73 3.19
CA ALA A 44 -9.20 -3.07 2.61
C ALA A 44 -7.77 -3.60 2.76
N PHE A 45 -6.77 -2.76 2.49
CA PHE A 45 -5.36 -3.11 2.67
C PHE A 45 -5.03 -3.48 4.12
N ARG A 46 -5.46 -2.67 5.10
CA ARG A 46 -5.26 -2.97 6.54
C ARG A 46 -5.88 -4.30 6.95
N ASN A 47 -7.09 -4.59 6.47
CA ASN A 47 -7.76 -5.86 6.75
C ASN A 47 -6.98 -7.05 6.16
N CYS A 48 -6.48 -6.91 4.92
CA CYS A 48 -5.63 -7.92 4.28
C CYS A 48 -4.35 -8.16 5.08
N VAL A 49 -3.52 -7.14 5.30
CA VAL A 49 -2.20 -7.33 5.93
C VAL A 49 -2.26 -7.80 7.39
N ASN A 50 -3.38 -7.58 8.07
CA ASN A 50 -3.60 -8.08 9.43
C ASN A 50 -3.70 -9.61 9.50
N THR A 51 -3.97 -10.31 8.40
CA THR A 51 -4.04 -11.78 8.36
C THR A 51 -2.74 -12.42 7.88
N LEU A 52 -1.89 -11.68 7.17
CA LEU A 52 -0.69 -12.21 6.51
C LEU A 52 0.47 -12.43 7.47
N THR A 53 1.03 -13.64 7.49
CA THR A 53 2.23 -14.00 8.27
C THR A 53 3.44 -14.27 7.39
N GLU A 54 3.22 -14.58 6.11
CA GLU A 54 4.28 -14.93 5.17
C GLU A 54 4.95 -13.69 4.57
N ILE A 55 6.29 -13.70 4.55
CA ILE A 55 7.12 -12.59 4.02
C ILE A 55 6.72 -12.27 2.57
N LYS A 56 6.61 -13.31 1.73
CA LYS A 56 6.31 -13.17 0.31
C LYS A 56 4.93 -12.54 0.09
N SER A 57 3.90 -13.08 0.74
CA SER A 57 2.53 -12.57 0.59
C SER A 57 2.37 -11.14 1.12
N MET A 58 3.07 -10.80 2.21
CA MET A 58 3.11 -9.43 2.71
C MET A 58 3.74 -8.48 1.69
N ARG A 59 4.89 -8.87 1.12
CA ARG A 59 5.58 -8.07 0.09
C ARG A 59 4.68 -7.82 -1.13
N GLU A 60 4.08 -8.87 -1.67
CA GLU A 60 3.18 -8.79 -2.84
C GLU A 60 2.00 -7.84 -2.55
N SER A 61 1.43 -7.91 -1.35
CA SER A 61 0.33 -7.02 -0.95
C SER A 61 0.76 -5.55 -0.86
N ILE A 62 1.98 -5.28 -0.39
CA ILE A 62 2.56 -3.92 -0.35
C ILE A 62 2.74 -3.40 -1.79
N GLU A 63 3.34 -4.21 -2.67
CA GLU A 63 3.55 -3.85 -4.07
C GLU A 63 2.24 -3.54 -4.79
N GLU A 64 1.23 -4.41 -4.64
CA GLU A 64 -0.08 -4.23 -5.25
C GLU A 64 -0.75 -2.93 -4.78
N PHE A 65 -0.76 -2.67 -3.48
CA PHE A 65 -1.39 -1.49 -2.90
C PHE A 65 -0.79 -0.19 -3.44
N PHE A 66 0.55 -0.07 -3.46
CA PHE A 66 1.21 1.15 -3.93
C PHE A 66 1.23 1.28 -5.46
N ASN A 67 1.15 0.17 -6.21
CA ASN A 67 0.94 0.24 -7.66
C ASN A 67 -0.47 0.75 -8.00
N GLN A 68 -1.50 0.38 -7.22
CA GLN A 68 -2.84 0.93 -7.39
C GLN A 68 -2.90 2.43 -7.04
N GLU A 69 -2.17 2.89 -6.01
CA GLU A 69 -1.99 4.32 -5.71
C GLU A 69 -1.43 5.08 -6.92
N MET A 70 -0.40 4.53 -7.58
CA MET A 70 0.16 5.13 -8.79
C MET A 70 -0.89 5.29 -9.90
N LEU A 71 -1.66 4.24 -10.20
CA LEU A 71 -2.70 4.29 -11.23
C LEU A 71 -3.75 5.36 -10.93
N GLN A 72 -4.17 5.53 -9.67
CA GLN A 72 -5.13 6.57 -9.29
C GLN A 72 -4.53 7.98 -9.39
N SER A 73 -3.23 8.14 -9.12
CA SER A 73 -2.54 9.43 -9.26
C SER A 73 -2.34 9.89 -10.71
N GLU A 74 -2.38 8.95 -11.67
CA GLU A 74 -2.19 9.22 -13.10
C GLU A 74 -3.50 9.44 -13.86
N VAL A 75 -4.65 9.02 -13.33
CA VAL A 75 -5.96 9.29 -13.94
C VAL A 75 -6.33 10.76 -13.70
N PRO A 76 -6.39 11.61 -14.74
CA PRO A 76 -6.66 13.03 -14.54
C PRO A 76 -8.16 13.31 -14.39
N LEU A 77 -8.43 14.46 -13.77
CA LEU A 77 -9.65 14.96 -13.13
C LEU A 77 -10.89 15.21 -14.05
N TRP A 78 -11.22 14.37 -15.04
CA TRP A 78 -12.25 14.71 -16.06
C TRP A 78 -13.57 13.93 -16.03
N VAL A 79 -13.99 13.33 -14.91
CA VAL A 79 -15.39 12.87 -14.80
C VAL A 79 -16.28 14.01 -14.29
N GLU A 80 -16.18 15.18 -14.92
CA GLU A 80 -17.14 16.27 -14.79
C GLU A 80 -17.42 16.86 -16.18
N LEU A 81 -17.89 16.06 -17.13
CA LEU A 81 -18.59 16.62 -18.28
C LEU A 81 -19.90 15.89 -18.55
N ASN A 82 -20.95 16.60 -18.15
CA ASN A 82 -22.30 16.66 -18.73
C ASN A 82 -23.44 15.94 -17.99
N GLN A 83 -23.84 16.51 -16.84
CA GLN A 83 -25.24 16.48 -16.39
C GLN A 83 -25.95 17.84 -16.56
N LYS A 84 -25.48 18.68 -17.48
CA LYS A 84 -26.27 19.83 -17.96
C LYS A 84 -26.39 19.77 -19.46
N SER A 85 -27.27 18.90 -19.94
CA SER A 85 -27.88 19.08 -21.24
C SER A 85 -29.33 18.62 -21.18
N VAL A 86 -30.21 19.63 -21.32
CA VAL A 86 -31.67 19.65 -21.50
C VAL A 86 -32.51 19.47 -20.24
#